data_AF-A0A4U5PAK2-F1
#
_entry.id   AF-A0A4U5PAK2-F1
#
_cell.length_a   1.000
_cell.length_b   1.000
_cell.length_c   1.000
_cell.angle_alpha   90.00
_cell.angle_beta   90.00
_cell.angle_gamma   90.00
#
_symmetry.space_group_name_H-M   'P 1'
#
loop_
_entity.id
_entity.type
_entity.pdbx_description
1 polymer ?
#
loop_
_entity_poly.entity_id
_entity_poly.type
_entity_poly.pdbx_seq_one_letter_code
_entity_poly.pdbx_strand_id
1 'polypeptide(L)'
;MDLPIRFQDLPSEVLQHICVQLDSVDDVLNLQNVHPRIERAIDFTFWRLPRVLRLGFEFPKRPGQSTIRLQADNDHFELPNDVETLRVVLDRCSRINELCLAPYIQLSHRDQKYALDLLRKSGIRLKRITASFEEPSNSVRDPDALWPNFSIRKRICSLVSSQRCSLQNLLFKFSPDKFVCFERNSSKLNLSVHIAFQSEVNVFVQALYPIITAFHHHSACPRSVSIIIDVEDSRAHLALQDAIHSIPHPHRDGIRDLRIHLPHIASQDAVQAVVNSFESYLCQLGGLRSLSWFLSNAEQLKSCFPKVNALNSSRFSTFVSTPNAQIPMGNAPIISHLPNLIECL
;
A
#
# COMPACT_ATOMS: atom_id res chain seq x y z
N MET A 1 22.26 -25.53 -49.89
CA MET A 1 22.85 -26.15 -48.69
C MET A 1 22.67 -25.16 -47.58
N ASP A 2 21.65 -25.35 -46.74
CA ASP A 2 21.41 -24.45 -45.61
C ASP A 2 22.43 -24.78 -44.53
N LEU A 3 23.25 -23.79 -44.17
CA LEU A 3 24.16 -23.91 -43.04
C LEU A 3 23.32 -24.09 -41.77
N PRO A 4 23.72 -24.97 -40.83
CA PRO A 4 22.99 -25.12 -39.58
C PRO A 4 23.03 -23.79 -38.82
N ILE A 5 21.84 -23.24 -38.56
CA ILE A 5 21.68 -22.03 -37.74
C ILE A 5 22.24 -22.35 -36.36
N ARG A 6 23.31 -21.66 -35.96
CA ARG A 6 23.87 -21.82 -34.62
C ARG A 6 23.06 -20.98 -33.65
N PHE A 7 22.85 -21.48 -32.44
CA PHE A 7 22.12 -20.77 -31.39
C PHE A 7 22.67 -19.37 -31.11
N GLN A 8 24.00 -19.21 -31.23
CA GLN A 8 24.71 -17.94 -31.09
C GLN A 8 24.43 -16.91 -32.19
N ASP A 9 23.89 -17.35 -33.34
CA ASP A 9 23.57 -16.50 -34.50
C ASP A 9 22.12 -16.00 -34.47
N LEU A 10 21.33 -16.45 -33.48
CA LEU A 10 19.96 -15.98 -33.29
C LEU A 10 19.91 -14.47 -32.97
N PRO A 11 18.87 -13.75 -33.44
CA PRO A 11 18.60 -12.39 -33.02
C PRO A 11 18.45 -12.28 -31.50
N SER A 12 18.81 -11.12 -30.94
CA SER A 12 18.78 -10.90 -29.50
C SER A 12 17.36 -11.03 -28.94
N GLU A 13 16.34 -10.63 -29.70
CA GLU A 13 14.93 -10.74 -29.34
C GLU A 13 14.50 -12.20 -29.19
N VAL A 14 14.98 -13.08 -30.08
CA VAL A 14 14.69 -14.52 -30.03
C VAL A 14 15.39 -15.16 -28.83
N LEU A 15 16.65 -14.79 -28.58
CA LEU A 15 17.40 -15.27 -27.40
C LEU A 15 16.70 -14.85 -26.10
N GLN A 16 16.22 -13.61 -26.02
CA GLN A 16 15.46 -13.12 -24.88
C GLN A 16 14.17 -13.92 -24.69
N HIS A 17 13.43 -14.18 -25.76
CA HIS A 17 12.18 -14.95 -25.69
C HIS A 17 12.42 -16.40 -25.22
N ILE A 18 13.49 -17.05 -25.69
CA ILE A 18 13.90 -18.38 -25.22
C ILE A 18 14.28 -18.33 -23.74
N CYS A 19 15.05 -17.32 -23.35
CA CYS A 19 15.47 -17.16 -21.96
C CYS A 19 14.26 -17.04 -21.04
N VAL A 20 13.22 -16.25 -21.36
CA VAL A 20 12.03 -16.09 -20.49
C VAL A 20 11.27 -17.40 -20.22
N GLN A 21 11.44 -18.45 -21.04
CA GLN A 21 10.78 -19.75 -20.82
C GLN A 21 11.43 -20.62 -19.75
N LEU A 22 12.60 -20.23 -19.22
CA LEU A 22 13.32 -20.98 -18.19
C LEU A 22 12.57 -20.89 -16.84
N ASP A 23 12.41 -22.04 -16.18
CA ASP A 23 11.66 -22.17 -14.92
C ASP A 23 12.52 -22.70 -13.75
N SER A 24 13.84 -22.71 -13.94
CA SER A 24 14.83 -23.10 -12.94
C SER A 24 15.96 -22.07 -12.87
N VAL A 25 16.36 -21.68 -11.66
CA VAL A 25 17.54 -20.82 -11.47
C VAL A 25 18.80 -21.52 -11.96
N ASP A 26 18.92 -22.83 -11.76
CA ASP A 26 20.07 -23.59 -12.21
C ASP A 26 20.17 -23.56 -13.74
N ASP A 27 19.06 -23.67 -14.46
CA ASP A 27 19.06 -23.59 -15.93
C ASP A 27 19.45 -22.19 -16.41
N VAL A 28 18.95 -21.15 -15.72
CA VAL A 28 19.35 -19.76 -16.00
C VAL A 28 20.85 -19.57 -15.78
N LEU A 29 21.39 -20.03 -14.64
CA LEU A 29 22.82 -19.92 -14.33
C LEU A 29 23.69 -20.75 -15.28
N ASN A 30 23.25 -21.95 -15.63
CA ASN A 30 23.96 -22.83 -16.57
C ASN A 30 24.01 -22.21 -17.96
N LEU A 31 22.88 -21.73 -18.48
CA LEU A 31 22.82 -21.06 -19.79
C LEU A 31 23.60 -19.76 -19.81
N GLN A 32 23.63 -19.02 -18.70
CA GLN A 32 24.41 -17.79 -18.57
C GLN A 32 25.91 -18.04 -18.82
N ASN A 33 26.43 -19.21 -18.46
CA ASN A 33 27.84 -19.56 -18.63
C ASN A 33 28.19 -20.10 -20.04
N VAL A 34 27.20 -20.31 -20.92
CA VAL A 34 27.43 -20.94 -22.23
C VAL A 34 28.07 -19.99 -23.25
N HIS A 35 27.61 -18.73 -23.31
CA HIS A 35 28.09 -17.77 -24.31
C HIS A 35 27.83 -16.31 -23.91
N PRO A 36 28.74 -15.35 -24.18
CA PRO A 36 28.58 -13.95 -23.76
C PRO A 36 27.35 -13.21 -24.30
N ARG A 37 26.76 -13.67 -25.42
CA ARG A 37 25.48 -13.13 -25.92
C ARG A 37 24.28 -13.64 -25.11
N ILE A 38 24.32 -14.90 -24.68
CA ILE A 38 23.28 -15.51 -23.83
C ILE A 38 23.37 -14.91 -22.44
N GLU A 39 24.59 -14.74 -21.92
CA GLU A 39 24.85 -14.05 -20.65
C GLU A 39 24.18 -12.68 -20.63
N ARG A 40 24.44 -11.86 -21.65
CA ARG A 40 23.83 -10.53 -21.78
C ARG A 40 22.31 -10.57 -21.92
N ALA A 41 21.77 -11.57 -22.62
CA ALA A 41 20.33 -11.74 -22.74
C ALA A 41 19.71 -12.04 -21.37
N ILE A 42 20.26 -13.00 -20.63
CA ILE A 42 19.82 -13.39 -19.29
C ILE A 42 19.97 -12.24 -18.29
N ASP A 43 21.11 -11.55 -18.29
CA ASP A 43 21.34 -10.39 -17.44
C ASP A 43 20.28 -9.32 -17.64
N PHE A 44 19.93 -9.07 -18.90
CA PHE A 44 18.91 -8.09 -19.24
C PHE A 44 17.52 -8.59 -18.81
N THR A 45 17.10 -9.78 -19.23
CA THR A 45 15.74 -10.29 -19.02
C THR A 45 15.45 -10.68 -17.58
N PHE A 46 16.33 -11.47 -16.95
CA PHE A 46 16.09 -12.05 -15.64
C PHE A 46 16.54 -11.17 -14.48
N TRP A 47 17.71 -10.55 -14.59
CA TRP A 47 18.34 -9.92 -13.44
C TRP A 47 18.11 -8.41 -13.40
N ARG A 48 18.18 -7.71 -14.54
CA ARG A 48 18.13 -6.24 -14.59
C ARG A 48 16.77 -5.65 -14.88
N LEU A 49 15.87 -6.37 -15.56
CA LEU A 49 14.55 -5.86 -15.93
C LEU A 49 13.52 -5.90 -14.78
N PRO A 50 13.46 -6.94 -13.92
CA PRO A 50 12.44 -7.02 -12.88
C PRO A 50 12.40 -5.82 -11.95
N ARG A 51 11.19 -5.34 -11.73
CA ARG A 51 10.91 -4.26 -10.77
C ARG A 51 10.06 -4.74 -9.61
N VAL A 52 9.28 -5.80 -9.84
CA VAL A 52 8.33 -6.34 -8.88
C VAL A 52 8.74 -7.77 -8.52
N LEU A 53 8.88 -8.01 -7.22
CA LEU A 53 9.06 -9.34 -6.65
C LEU A 53 7.76 -9.77 -5.98
N ARG A 54 7.20 -10.87 -6.46
CA ARG A 54 5.97 -11.47 -5.95
C ARG A 54 6.31 -12.80 -5.30
N LEU A 55 5.93 -12.98 -4.04
CA LEU A 55 6.22 -14.19 -3.28
C LEU A 55 4.94 -14.89 -2.88
N GLY A 56 4.91 -16.21 -3.07
CA GLY A 56 3.82 -17.03 -2.57
C GLY A 56 2.64 -17.18 -3.50
N PHE A 57 2.83 -17.05 -4.81
CA PHE A 57 1.75 -17.29 -5.76
C PHE A 57 1.80 -18.76 -6.20
N GLU A 58 0.65 -19.36 -6.48
CA GLU A 58 0.59 -20.78 -6.91
C GLU A 58 1.41 -20.98 -8.20
N PHE A 59 2.25 -22.02 -8.23
CA PHE A 59 3.00 -22.37 -9.43
C PHE A 59 2.05 -23.01 -10.44
N PRO A 60 1.76 -22.37 -11.59
CA PRO A 60 0.84 -22.91 -12.60
C PRO A 60 1.35 -24.26 -13.13
N LYS A 61 2.67 -24.45 -13.18
CA LYS A 61 3.29 -25.69 -13.65
C LYS A 61 3.28 -26.81 -12.59
N ARG A 62 3.15 -26.50 -11.29
CA ARG A 62 3.12 -27.50 -10.20
C ARG A 62 2.14 -27.05 -9.09
N PRO A 63 0.87 -27.48 -9.17
CA PRO A 63 -0.15 -27.14 -8.18
C PRO A 63 0.31 -27.49 -6.75
N GLY A 64 0.05 -26.60 -5.80
CA GLY A 64 0.45 -26.78 -4.40
C GLY A 64 1.89 -26.38 -4.05
N GLN A 65 2.68 -25.91 -5.01
CA GLN A 65 3.97 -25.26 -4.73
C GLN A 65 3.86 -23.75 -4.81
N SER A 66 4.47 -23.06 -3.85
CA SER A 66 4.58 -21.60 -3.85
C SER A 66 5.73 -21.15 -4.77
N THR A 67 5.59 -19.97 -5.38
CA THR A 67 6.58 -19.44 -6.34
C THR A 67 7.15 -18.09 -5.95
N ILE A 68 8.34 -17.84 -6.49
CA ILE A 68 8.87 -16.51 -6.67
C ILE A 68 8.53 -16.08 -8.09
N ARG A 69 7.69 -15.05 -8.23
CA ARG A 69 7.41 -14.43 -9.51
C ARG A 69 8.13 -13.09 -9.60
N LEU A 70 8.97 -12.95 -10.61
CA LEU A 70 9.64 -11.72 -10.97
C LEU A 70 8.92 -11.11 -12.17
N GLN A 71 8.51 -9.85 -12.05
CA GLN A 71 7.73 -9.18 -13.09
C GLN A 71 8.45 -7.92 -13.59
N ALA A 72 8.45 -7.79 -14.92
CA ALA A 72 9.01 -6.68 -15.67
C ALA A 72 7.99 -6.23 -16.73
N ASP A 73 7.50 -4.99 -16.67
CA ASP A 73 6.52 -4.41 -17.59
C ASP A 73 5.37 -5.37 -17.98
N ASN A 74 5.47 -6.08 -19.10
CA ASN A 74 4.47 -7.04 -19.60
C ASN A 74 4.82 -8.52 -19.39
N ASP A 75 6.06 -8.81 -18.99
CA ASP A 75 6.58 -10.16 -18.82
C ASP A 75 6.71 -10.52 -17.34
N HIS A 76 6.61 -11.81 -17.07
CA HIS A 76 6.91 -12.37 -15.78
C HIS A 76 7.56 -13.73 -15.93
N PHE A 77 8.31 -14.12 -14.91
CA PHE A 77 8.95 -15.41 -14.82
C PHE A 77 8.81 -15.93 -13.41
N GLU A 78 8.76 -17.25 -13.32
CA GLU A 78 8.39 -17.95 -12.12
C GLU A 78 9.45 -18.98 -11.79
N LEU A 79 9.85 -18.97 -10.53
CA LEU A 79 10.87 -19.84 -9.98
C LEU A 79 10.30 -20.53 -8.74
N PRO A 80 10.81 -21.73 -8.39
CA PRO A 80 10.50 -22.37 -7.13
C PRO A 80 10.76 -21.44 -5.94
N ASN A 81 9.84 -21.42 -4.98
CA ASN A 81 10.04 -20.63 -3.77
C ASN A 81 10.82 -21.41 -2.70
N ASP A 82 12.12 -21.49 -2.90
CA ASP A 82 13.07 -22.00 -1.90
C ASP A 82 14.09 -20.91 -1.50
N VAL A 83 14.82 -21.20 -0.42
CA VAL A 83 15.74 -20.25 0.21
C VAL A 83 16.93 -19.91 -0.70
N GLU A 84 17.42 -20.86 -1.48
CA GLU A 84 18.58 -20.68 -2.34
C GLU A 84 18.20 -19.83 -3.56
N THR A 85 17.09 -20.18 -4.21
CA THR A 85 16.50 -19.40 -5.30
C THR A 85 16.24 -17.96 -4.87
N LEU A 86 15.58 -17.74 -3.72
CA LEU A 86 15.32 -16.38 -3.24
C LEU A 86 16.63 -15.61 -2.95
N ARG A 87 17.64 -16.27 -2.41
CA ARG A 87 18.94 -15.63 -2.15
C ARG A 87 19.60 -15.17 -3.45
N VAL A 88 19.63 -16.03 -4.47
CA VAL A 88 20.20 -15.70 -5.79
C VAL A 88 19.43 -14.54 -6.44
N VAL A 89 18.10 -14.61 -6.41
CA VAL A 89 17.24 -13.54 -6.93
C VAL A 89 17.52 -12.21 -6.24
N LEU A 90 17.57 -12.19 -4.91
CA LEU A 90 17.79 -10.94 -4.17
C LEU A 90 19.22 -10.38 -4.33
N ASP A 91 20.21 -11.23 -4.58
CA ASP A 91 21.59 -10.82 -4.85
C ASP A 91 21.74 -10.22 -6.26
N ARG A 92 21.08 -10.82 -7.27
CA ARG A 92 21.24 -10.44 -8.68
C ARG A 92 20.23 -9.39 -9.15
N CYS A 93 19.00 -9.39 -8.63
CA CYS A 93 17.94 -8.49 -9.05
C CYS A 93 18.00 -7.13 -8.34
N SER A 94 18.97 -6.29 -8.72
CA SER A 94 19.22 -4.98 -8.10
C SER A 94 18.12 -3.93 -8.34
N ARG A 95 17.23 -4.12 -9.32
CA ARG A 95 16.20 -3.12 -9.70
C ARG A 95 14.84 -3.32 -9.06
N ILE A 96 14.67 -4.38 -8.27
CA ILE A 96 13.43 -4.62 -7.53
C ILE A 96 13.15 -3.40 -6.64
N ASN A 97 11.96 -2.84 -6.76
CA ASN A 97 11.50 -1.74 -5.92
C ASN A 97 10.06 -1.96 -5.40
N GLU A 98 9.40 -3.03 -5.82
CA GLU A 98 8.08 -3.42 -5.34
C GLU A 98 8.11 -4.87 -4.83
N LEU A 99 7.55 -5.08 -3.65
CA LEU A 99 7.34 -6.39 -3.05
C LEU A 99 5.84 -6.67 -2.97
N CYS A 100 5.40 -7.85 -3.41
CA CYS A 100 4.06 -8.37 -3.15
C CYS A 100 4.16 -9.69 -2.38
N LEU A 101 3.58 -9.73 -1.19
CA LEU A 101 3.44 -10.94 -0.39
C LEU A 101 2.02 -11.48 -0.56
N ALA A 102 1.91 -12.74 -0.93
CA ALA A 102 0.66 -13.49 -0.99
C ALA A 102 0.16 -13.92 0.42
N PRO A 103 -1.12 -14.29 0.55
CA PRO A 103 -1.67 -14.81 1.81
C PRO A 103 -1.00 -16.10 2.29
N TYR A 104 -1.17 -16.42 3.58
CA TYR A 104 -0.57 -17.59 4.22
C TYR A 104 -0.92 -18.92 3.54
N ILE A 105 -2.15 -19.07 3.03
CA ILE A 105 -2.55 -20.29 2.31
C ILE A 105 -1.64 -20.58 1.11
N GLN A 106 -1.09 -19.54 0.50
CA GLN A 106 -0.23 -19.66 -0.67
C GLN A 106 1.27 -19.53 -0.34
N LEU A 107 1.60 -19.02 0.85
CA LEU A 107 2.97 -18.87 1.34
C LEU A 107 3.06 -19.22 2.82
N SER A 108 3.68 -20.35 3.15
CA SER A 108 3.78 -20.79 4.53
C SER A 108 4.41 -19.73 5.43
N HIS A 109 4.00 -19.67 6.70
CA HIS A 109 4.53 -18.73 7.69
C HIS A 109 6.05 -18.81 7.82
N ARG A 110 6.60 -20.02 7.67
CA ARG A 110 8.03 -20.25 7.71
C ARG A 110 8.71 -19.52 6.55
N ASP A 111 8.19 -19.69 5.33
CA ASP A 111 8.75 -19.08 4.12
C ASP A 111 8.55 -17.56 4.11
N GLN A 112 7.40 -17.06 4.59
CA GLN A 112 7.18 -15.62 4.80
C GLN A 112 8.25 -15.02 5.72
N LYS A 113 8.52 -15.67 6.87
CA LYS A 113 9.51 -15.19 7.84
C LYS A 113 10.90 -15.11 7.20
N TYR A 114 11.31 -16.17 6.51
CA TYR A 114 12.61 -16.21 5.85
C TYR A 114 12.73 -15.19 4.74
N ALA A 115 11.71 -15.06 3.90
CA ALA A 115 11.73 -14.10 2.81
C ALA A 115 11.86 -12.66 3.32
N LEU A 116 11.09 -12.28 4.34
CA LEU A 116 11.19 -10.97 4.98
C LEU A 116 12.58 -10.75 5.59
N ASP A 117 13.17 -11.76 6.22
CA ASP A 117 14.51 -11.68 6.82
C ASP A 117 15.62 -11.54 5.75
N LEU A 118 15.49 -12.20 4.60
CA LEU A 118 16.41 -12.07 3.47
C LEU A 118 16.27 -10.71 2.77
N LEU A 119 15.05 -10.26 2.51
CA LEU A 119 14.76 -8.94 1.92
C LEU A 119 15.31 -7.79 2.77
N ARG A 120 15.21 -7.91 4.10
CA ARG A 120 15.79 -6.91 5.00
C ARG A 120 17.31 -6.82 4.89
N LYS A 121 17.98 -7.93 4.55
CA LYS A 121 19.45 -8.03 4.44
C LYS A 121 19.98 -7.78 3.03
N SER A 122 19.14 -7.81 2.00
CA SER A 122 19.57 -7.72 0.59
C SER A 122 20.06 -6.34 0.15
N GLY A 123 19.79 -5.28 0.93
CA GLY A 123 20.15 -3.90 0.56
C GLY A 123 19.27 -3.30 -0.56
N ILE A 124 18.28 -4.06 -1.06
CA ILE A 124 17.30 -3.58 -2.03
C ILE A 124 16.50 -2.43 -1.43
N ARG A 125 16.27 -1.38 -2.24
CA ARG A 125 15.50 -0.19 -1.86
C ARG A 125 14.08 -0.28 -2.38
N LEU A 126 13.17 -0.74 -1.53
CA LEU A 126 11.76 -0.85 -1.86
C LEU A 126 11.09 0.54 -1.81
N LYS A 127 10.28 0.81 -2.83
CA LYS A 127 9.34 1.94 -2.93
C LYS A 127 7.91 1.52 -2.59
N ARG A 128 7.53 0.28 -2.90
CA ARG A 128 6.18 -0.25 -2.61
C ARG A 128 6.25 -1.61 -1.92
N ILE A 129 5.42 -1.78 -0.89
CA ILE A 129 5.17 -3.08 -0.27
C ILE A 129 3.66 -3.32 -0.30
N THR A 130 3.25 -4.40 -0.93
CA THR A 130 1.89 -4.95 -0.87
C THR A 130 1.93 -6.24 -0.06
N ALA A 131 1.17 -6.32 1.01
CA ALA A 131 1.01 -7.55 1.78
C ALA A 131 -0.47 -7.96 1.75
N SER A 132 -0.72 -9.10 1.15
CA SER A 132 -2.04 -9.71 1.07
C SER A 132 -2.12 -10.83 2.07
N PHE A 133 -3.28 -11.00 2.66
CA PHE A 133 -3.50 -12.06 3.62
C PHE A 133 -5.03 -12.40 3.55
N GLU A 134 -5.58 -13.28 4.39
CA GLU A 134 -6.99 -13.76 4.30
C GLU A 134 -8.02 -13.13 5.25
N GLU A 135 -9.19 -12.73 4.75
CA GLU A 135 -10.26 -12.25 5.63
C GLU A 135 -10.58 -13.23 6.78
N PRO A 136 -10.78 -12.74 8.02
CA PRO A 136 -11.22 -13.59 9.11
C PRO A 136 -12.60 -14.18 8.85
N SER A 137 -12.66 -15.43 8.39
CA SER A 137 -13.91 -16.18 8.37
C SER A 137 -14.18 -16.75 9.76
N ASN A 138 -15.46 -16.81 10.17
CA ASN A 138 -15.89 -17.45 11.41
C ASN A 138 -15.54 -18.96 11.48
N SER A 139 -15.00 -19.53 10.39
CA SER A 139 -14.59 -20.93 10.25
C SER A 139 -13.09 -21.17 10.41
N VAL A 140 -12.27 -20.12 10.60
CA VAL A 140 -10.81 -20.28 10.73
C VAL A 140 -10.48 -20.92 12.08
N ARG A 141 -10.01 -22.17 12.05
CA ARG A 141 -9.57 -22.92 13.24
C ARG A 141 -8.23 -22.43 13.81
N ASP A 142 -7.49 -21.63 13.07
CA ASP A 142 -6.17 -21.13 13.45
C ASP A 142 -6.16 -19.59 13.59
N PRO A 143 -6.19 -19.06 14.82
CA PRO A 143 -6.06 -17.62 15.08
C PRO A 143 -4.78 -17.01 14.49
N ASP A 144 -3.74 -17.80 14.25
CA ASP A 144 -2.50 -17.33 13.64
C ASP A 144 -2.64 -17.05 12.13
N ALA A 145 -3.70 -17.55 11.48
CA ALA A 145 -4.04 -17.27 10.08
C ALA A 145 -4.73 -15.90 9.87
N LEU A 146 -5.11 -15.20 10.95
CA LEU A 146 -6.04 -14.06 10.93
C LEU A 146 -5.42 -12.65 10.96
N TRP A 147 -4.09 -12.53 10.94
CA TRP A 147 -3.29 -11.38 10.42
C TRP A 147 -2.54 -10.42 11.35
N PRO A 148 -1.47 -9.85 10.76
CA PRO A 148 -0.19 -10.49 10.85
C PRO A 148 0.02 -10.92 12.29
N ASN A 149 0.17 -12.23 12.52
CA ASN A 149 0.58 -12.72 13.82
C ASN A 149 1.83 -11.95 14.29
N PHE A 150 2.03 -11.90 15.60
CA PHE A 150 3.08 -11.06 16.20
C PHE A 150 4.45 -11.23 15.52
N SER A 151 4.78 -12.46 15.12
CA SER A 151 6.06 -12.82 14.50
C SER A 151 6.24 -12.28 13.09
N ILE A 152 5.21 -12.36 12.24
CA ILE A 152 5.19 -11.77 10.89
C ILE A 152 5.15 -10.26 10.99
N ARG A 153 4.27 -9.71 11.84
CA ARG A 153 4.15 -8.27 12.08
C ARG A 153 5.48 -7.65 12.43
N LYS A 154 6.22 -8.22 13.40
CA LYS A 154 7.54 -7.73 13.82
C LYS A 154 8.53 -7.66 12.66
N ARG A 155 8.52 -8.64 11.75
CA ARG A 155 9.39 -8.67 10.58
C ARG A 155 8.99 -7.65 9.52
N ILE A 156 7.69 -7.50 9.25
CA ILE A 156 7.18 -6.45 8.37
C ILE A 156 7.56 -5.07 8.94
N CYS A 157 7.33 -4.82 10.23
CA CYS A 157 7.76 -3.58 10.89
C CYS A 157 9.27 -3.33 10.71
N SER A 158 10.09 -4.37 10.89
CA SER A 158 11.54 -4.26 10.75
C SER A 158 11.96 -3.96 9.31
N LEU A 159 11.33 -4.62 8.33
CA LEU A 159 11.55 -4.35 6.91
C LEU A 159 11.13 -2.91 6.57
N VAL A 160 9.91 -2.51 6.91
CA VAL A 160 9.42 -1.14 6.68
C VAL A 160 10.34 -0.10 7.32
N SER A 161 10.77 -0.32 8.56
CA SER A 161 11.72 0.58 9.24
C SER A 161 13.06 0.69 8.50
N SER A 162 13.57 -0.42 7.96
CA SER A 162 14.81 -0.42 7.16
C SER A 162 14.66 0.31 5.82
N GLN A 163 13.44 0.35 5.28
CA GLN A 163 13.09 0.96 4.00
C GLN A 163 12.55 2.39 4.14
N ARG A 164 12.58 2.98 5.35
CA ARG A 164 11.93 4.26 5.69
C ARG A 164 12.22 5.42 4.73
N CYS A 165 13.41 5.47 4.15
CA CYS A 165 13.85 6.54 3.25
C CYS A 165 13.37 6.35 1.80
N SER A 166 13.13 5.11 1.36
CA SER A 166 12.75 4.79 -0.01
C SER A 166 11.26 4.45 -0.15
N LEU A 167 10.64 3.91 0.90
CA LEU A 167 9.27 3.45 0.85
C LEU A 167 8.29 4.63 0.69
N GLN A 168 7.44 4.54 -0.32
CA GLN A 168 6.44 5.53 -0.69
C GLN A 168 5.04 4.97 -0.56
N ASN A 169 4.86 3.67 -0.78
CA ASN A 169 3.55 3.04 -0.75
C ASN A 169 3.56 1.77 0.10
N LEU A 170 2.57 1.65 0.97
CA LEU A 170 2.33 0.48 1.80
C LEU A 170 0.85 0.09 1.67
N LEU A 171 0.60 -1.12 1.18
CA LEU A 171 -0.73 -1.60 0.85
C LEU A 171 -0.99 -2.94 1.54
N PHE A 172 -2.05 -3.00 2.35
CA PHE A 172 -2.52 -4.20 3.01
C PHE A 172 -3.84 -4.63 2.38
N LYS A 173 -3.90 -5.81 1.74
CA LYS A 173 -5.04 -6.28 0.94
C LYS A 173 -5.68 -7.53 1.52
N PHE A 174 -6.92 -7.44 1.98
CA PHE A 174 -7.70 -8.53 2.57
C PHE A 174 -8.60 -9.21 1.54
N SER A 175 -9.09 -8.42 0.60
CA SER A 175 -9.76 -8.86 -0.62
C SER A 175 -9.55 -7.78 -1.70
N PRO A 176 -10.01 -7.97 -2.95
CA PRO A 176 -9.93 -6.91 -3.97
C PRO A 176 -10.53 -5.57 -3.52
N ASP A 177 -11.62 -5.63 -2.76
CA ASP A 177 -12.38 -4.47 -2.31
C ASP A 177 -12.09 -4.08 -0.84
N LYS A 178 -11.33 -4.92 -0.12
CA LYS A 178 -10.97 -4.68 1.29
C LYS A 178 -9.48 -4.42 1.45
N PHE A 179 -9.08 -3.17 1.69
CA PHE A 179 -7.67 -2.81 1.85
C PHE A 179 -7.42 -1.56 2.70
N VAL A 180 -6.19 -1.47 3.22
CA VAL A 180 -5.60 -0.22 3.75
C VAL A 180 -4.41 0.17 2.88
N CYS A 181 -4.41 1.41 2.37
CA CYS A 181 -3.33 1.96 1.59
C CYS A 181 -2.75 3.21 2.26
N PHE A 182 -1.44 3.26 2.37
CA PHE A 182 -0.68 4.46 2.74
C PHE A 182 0.19 4.84 1.56
N GLU A 183 0.03 6.04 1.06
CA GLU A 183 0.87 6.61 0.01
C GLU A 183 1.46 7.93 0.49
N ARG A 184 2.78 8.03 0.41
CA ARG A 184 3.54 9.18 0.84
C ARG A 184 4.29 9.77 -0.35
N ASN A 185 4.08 11.06 -0.55
CA ASN A 185 4.93 11.93 -1.33
C ASN A 185 5.54 12.99 -0.40
N SER A 186 6.73 13.50 -0.71
CA SER A 186 7.51 14.54 0.00
C SER A 186 6.78 15.37 1.08
N SER A 187 5.62 15.95 0.79
CA SER A 187 4.80 16.74 1.73
C SER A 187 3.34 16.27 1.91
N LYS A 188 2.95 15.18 1.25
CA LYS A 188 1.56 14.67 1.20
C LYS A 188 1.50 13.22 1.69
N LEU A 189 0.50 12.93 2.51
CA LEU A 189 0.14 11.59 2.91
C LEU A 189 -1.29 11.31 2.46
N ASN A 190 -1.47 10.33 1.60
CA ASN A 190 -2.78 9.78 1.29
C ASN A 190 -2.95 8.49 2.09
N LEU A 191 -4.08 8.38 2.75
CA LEU A 191 -4.52 7.23 3.49
C LEU A 191 -5.88 6.82 2.95
N SER A 192 -5.96 5.60 2.43
CA SER A 192 -7.22 5.03 1.97
C SER A 192 -7.55 3.81 2.82
N VAL A 193 -8.72 3.84 3.45
CA VAL A 193 -9.27 2.74 4.25
C VAL A 193 -10.56 2.30 3.58
N HIS A 194 -10.49 1.16 2.91
CA HIS A 194 -11.64 0.52 2.26
C HIS A 194 -11.87 -0.79 2.99
N ILE A 195 -12.44 -0.77 4.21
CA ILE A 195 -12.65 -2.01 4.95
C ILE A 195 -13.97 -2.01 5.71
N ALA A 196 -14.82 -2.98 5.41
CA ALA A 196 -15.95 -3.36 6.25
C ALA A 196 -15.47 -4.33 7.35
N PHE A 197 -14.72 -3.85 8.36
CA PHE A 197 -14.37 -4.72 9.49
C PHE A 197 -15.63 -4.93 10.35
N GLN A 198 -16.32 -6.05 10.12
CA GLN A 198 -17.36 -6.52 11.03
C GLN A 198 -16.77 -6.96 12.39
N SER A 199 -15.48 -7.33 12.43
CA SER A 199 -14.75 -7.83 13.59
C SER A 199 -13.62 -6.88 14.04
N GLU A 200 -13.90 -6.19 15.15
CA GLU A 200 -13.00 -5.50 16.10
C GLU A 200 -11.90 -4.56 15.55
N VAL A 201 -12.08 -3.27 15.84
CA VAL A 201 -11.07 -2.19 15.93
C VAL A 201 -9.70 -2.66 16.51
N ASN A 202 -9.72 -3.69 17.36
CA ASN A 202 -8.53 -4.35 17.89
C ASN A 202 -7.57 -4.86 16.81
N VAL A 203 -8.05 -5.38 15.68
CA VAL A 203 -7.17 -5.93 14.61
C VAL A 203 -6.36 -4.82 13.95
N PHE A 204 -7.00 -3.69 13.63
CA PHE A 204 -6.32 -2.54 13.03
C PHE A 204 -5.26 -1.95 13.99
N VAL A 205 -5.68 -1.68 15.23
CA VAL A 205 -4.82 -1.06 16.26
C VAL A 205 -3.69 -1.98 16.70
N GLN A 206 -3.93 -3.28 16.85
CA GLN A 206 -2.87 -4.20 17.32
C GLN A 206 -1.94 -4.64 16.20
N ALA A 207 -2.45 -4.82 14.97
CA ALA A 207 -1.70 -5.47 13.91
C ALA A 207 -1.09 -4.50 12.90
N LEU A 208 -1.82 -3.47 12.47
CA LEU A 208 -1.34 -2.54 11.44
C LEU A 208 -0.65 -1.32 12.05
N TYR A 209 -1.14 -0.81 13.19
CA TYR A 209 -0.58 0.39 13.83
C TYR A 209 0.95 0.36 14.03
N PRO A 210 1.57 -0.74 14.50
CA PRO A 210 3.02 -0.77 14.66
C PRO A 210 3.77 -0.67 13.32
N ILE A 211 3.19 -1.22 12.24
CA ILE A 211 3.79 -1.17 10.91
C ILE A 211 3.68 0.24 10.34
N ILE A 212 2.54 0.89 10.56
CA ILE A 212 2.30 2.27 10.13
C ILE A 212 3.21 3.24 10.90
N THR A 213 3.37 3.02 12.21
CA THR A 213 4.33 3.78 13.02
C THR A 213 5.75 3.62 12.47
N ALA A 214 6.15 2.40 12.10
CA ALA A 214 7.44 2.15 11.45
C ALA A 214 7.57 2.86 10.09
N PHE A 215 6.50 2.92 9.30
CA PHE A 215 6.47 3.62 8.00
C PHE A 215 6.70 5.13 8.14
N HIS A 216 6.16 5.71 9.21
CA HIS A 216 6.32 7.13 9.52
C HIS A 216 7.56 7.45 10.36
N HIS A 217 8.25 6.46 10.92
CA HIS A 217 9.38 6.72 11.80
C HIS A 217 10.51 7.44 11.04
N HIS A 218 10.88 8.64 11.49
CA HIS A 218 11.81 9.58 10.83
C HIS A 218 11.39 10.06 9.43
N SER A 219 10.12 9.93 9.06
CA SER A 219 9.63 10.55 7.83
C SER A 219 9.44 12.05 8.02
N ALA A 220 9.57 12.83 6.93
CA ALA A 220 9.14 14.22 6.96
C ALA A 220 7.65 14.29 7.33
N CYS A 221 7.30 15.22 8.23
CA CYS A 221 5.92 15.44 8.62
C CYS A 221 5.09 15.85 7.39
N PRO A 222 3.99 15.14 7.07
CA PRO A 222 3.12 15.54 5.98
C PRO A 222 2.46 16.88 6.31
N ARG A 223 2.44 17.80 5.34
CA ARG A 223 1.68 19.06 5.45
C ARG A 223 0.23 18.88 5.06
N SER A 224 -0.03 17.95 4.14
CA SER A 224 -1.38 17.64 3.67
C SER A 224 -1.66 16.15 3.85
N VAL A 225 -2.82 15.85 4.42
CA VAL A 225 -3.31 14.49 4.62
C VAL A 225 -4.66 14.34 3.91
N SER A 226 -4.80 13.29 3.12
CA SER A 226 -6.07 12.90 2.51
C SER A 226 -6.48 11.54 3.07
N ILE A 227 -7.64 11.47 3.70
CA ILE A 227 -8.21 10.25 4.26
C ILE A 227 -9.44 9.88 3.44
N ILE A 228 -9.46 8.68 2.88
CA ILE A 228 -10.62 8.11 2.18
C ILE A 228 -11.17 6.99 3.05
N ILE A 229 -12.42 7.10 3.47
CA ILE A 229 -13.14 6.10 4.26
C ILE A 229 -14.30 5.58 3.41
N ASP A 230 -14.09 4.40 2.86
CA ASP A 230 -15.05 3.70 2.03
C ASP A 230 -15.55 2.47 2.79
N VAL A 231 -16.53 2.71 3.67
CA VAL A 231 -17.12 1.71 4.57
C VAL A 231 -18.60 2.02 4.76
N GLU A 232 -19.35 1.05 5.27
CA GLU A 232 -20.78 1.22 5.59
C GLU A 232 -21.02 2.35 6.61
N ASP A 233 -22.13 3.08 6.43
CA ASP A 233 -22.58 4.22 7.25
C ASP A 233 -22.36 4.04 8.77
N SER A 234 -22.77 2.89 9.31
CA SER A 234 -22.72 2.64 10.76
C SER A 234 -21.30 2.58 11.35
N ARG A 235 -20.27 2.42 10.51
CA ARG A 235 -18.87 2.18 10.93
C ARG A 235 -17.88 3.25 10.51
N ALA A 236 -18.29 4.20 9.67
CA ALA A 236 -17.40 5.25 9.17
C ALA A 236 -16.69 6.04 10.27
N HIS A 237 -17.37 6.26 11.41
CA HIS A 237 -16.81 7.00 12.54
C HIS A 237 -15.61 6.28 13.20
N LEU A 238 -15.65 4.94 13.29
CA LEU A 238 -14.55 4.13 13.82
C LEU A 238 -13.38 4.08 12.84
N ALA A 239 -13.67 3.85 11.55
CA ALA A 239 -12.65 3.82 10.51
C ALA A 239 -11.90 5.16 10.40
N LEU A 240 -12.62 6.29 10.54
CA LEU A 240 -11.99 7.60 10.59
C LEU A 240 -11.07 7.75 11.82
N GLN A 241 -11.53 7.35 13.01
CA GLN A 241 -10.70 7.39 14.22
C GLN A 241 -9.41 6.58 14.03
N ASP A 242 -9.51 5.35 13.55
CA ASP A 242 -8.37 4.48 13.28
C ASP A 242 -7.40 5.10 12.26
N ALA A 243 -7.93 5.68 11.19
CA ALA A 243 -7.14 6.37 10.18
C ALA A 243 -6.34 7.54 10.79
N ILE A 244 -6.94 8.35 11.66
CA ILE A 244 -6.24 9.46 12.32
C ILE A 244 -5.24 8.95 13.35
N HIS A 245 -5.61 7.91 14.13
CA HIS A 245 -4.69 7.32 15.08
C HIS A 245 -3.41 6.87 14.40
N SER A 246 -3.54 6.26 13.22
CA SER A 246 -2.42 5.78 12.41
C SER A 246 -1.38 6.86 12.08
N ILE A 247 -1.78 8.14 12.10
CA ILE A 247 -0.86 9.27 12.00
C ILE A 247 -0.14 9.45 13.35
N PRO A 248 1.20 9.34 13.40
CA PRO A 248 1.94 9.50 14.65
C PRO A 248 1.69 10.86 15.28
N HIS A 249 1.60 10.87 16.61
CA HIS A 249 1.37 12.09 17.38
C HIS A 249 2.33 13.24 17.01
N PRO A 250 3.66 13.04 16.84
CA PRO A 250 4.57 14.11 16.44
C PRO A 250 4.29 14.73 15.06
N HIS A 251 3.55 14.04 14.19
CA HIS A 251 3.21 14.54 12.87
C HIS A 251 1.89 15.31 12.85
N ARG A 252 1.04 15.14 13.87
CA ARG A 252 -0.30 15.73 13.90
C ARG A 252 -0.26 17.27 13.89
N ASP A 253 0.67 17.86 14.62
CA ASP A 253 0.83 19.32 14.68
C ASP A 253 1.35 19.95 13.38
N GLY A 254 2.03 19.19 12.54
CA GLY A 254 2.55 19.70 11.26
C GLY A 254 1.55 19.64 10.11
N ILE A 255 0.39 19.00 10.31
CA ILE A 255 -0.68 18.92 9.31
C ILE A 255 -1.33 20.29 9.18
N ARG A 256 -1.33 20.83 7.97
CA ARG A 256 -1.98 22.10 7.62
C ARG A 256 -3.29 21.89 6.87
N ASP A 257 -3.34 20.87 6.03
CA ASP A 257 -4.50 20.59 5.18
C ASP A 257 -4.97 19.15 5.41
N LEU A 258 -6.20 18.97 5.85
CA LEU A 258 -6.83 17.66 6.02
C LEU A 258 -8.04 17.53 5.09
N ARG A 259 -8.05 16.49 4.27
CA ARG A 259 -9.17 16.14 3.40
C ARG A 259 -9.75 14.81 3.85
N ILE A 260 -11.05 14.75 4.05
CA ILE A 260 -11.77 13.54 4.47
C ILE A 260 -12.81 13.22 3.40
N HIS A 261 -12.68 12.07 2.77
CA HIS A 261 -13.58 11.59 1.73
C HIS A 261 -14.42 10.44 2.28
N LEU A 262 -15.74 10.61 2.25
CA LEU A 262 -16.73 9.63 2.70
C LEU A 262 -17.71 9.35 1.53
N PRO A 263 -17.26 8.65 0.48
CA PRO A 263 -18.01 8.53 -0.78
C PRO A 263 -19.36 7.82 -0.67
N HIS A 264 -19.56 6.96 0.35
CA HIS A 264 -20.76 6.14 0.49
C HIS A 264 -21.65 6.49 1.68
N ILE A 265 -21.28 7.52 2.47
CA ILE A 265 -22.12 7.92 3.61
C ILE A 265 -23.35 8.65 3.11
N ALA A 266 -24.52 8.03 3.31
CA ALA A 266 -25.79 8.55 2.85
C ALA A 266 -26.74 8.98 3.98
N SER A 267 -26.51 8.58 5.23
CA SER A 267 -27.38 8.96 6.35
C SER A 267 -26.83 10.15 7.15
N GLN A 268 -27.74 11.06 7.53
CA GLN A 268 -27.41 12.22 8.37
C GLN A 268 -26.87 11.79 9.74
N ASP A 269 -27.39 10.71 10.31
CA ASP A 269 -26.93 10.17 11.59
C ASP A 269 -25.48 9.66 11.52
N ALA A 270 -25.10 9.01 10.41
CA ALA A 270 -23.73 8.57 10.20
C ALA A 270 -22.77 9.77 10.05
N VAL A 271 -23.17 10.80 9.29
CA VAL A 271 -22.40 12.05 9.19
C VAL A 271 -22.21 12.67 10.57
N GLN A 272 -23.28 12.76 11.37
CA GLN A 272 -23.20 13.31 12.72
C GLN A 272 -22.30 12.48 13.64
N ALA A 273 -22.37 11.15 13.57
CA ALA A 273 -21.52 10.25 14.34
C ALA A 273 -20.04 10.42 13.99
N VAL A 274 -19.70 10.52 12.70
CA VAL A 274 -18.34 10.78 12.21
C VAL A 274 -17.82 12.13 12.70
N VAL A 275 -18.64 13.16 12.58
CA VAL A 275 -18.27 14.52 13.01
C VAL A 275 -18.03 14.58 14.52
N ASN A 276 -18.94 14.01 15.31
CA ASN A 276 -18.82 13.98 16.78
C ASN A 276 -17.60 13.15 17.22
N SER A 277 -17.33 12.03 16.54
CA SER A 277 -16.18 11.18 16.86
C SER A 277 -14.85 11.86 16.54
N PHE A 278 -14.86 12.81 15.59
CA PHE A 278 -13.70 13.52 15.11
C PHE A 278 -13.36 14.80 15.91
N GLU A 279 -14.31 15.35 16.65
CA GLU A 279 -14.17 16.59 17.43
C GLU A 279 -12.95 16.58 18.37
N SER A 280 -12.74 15.50 19.12
CA SER A 280 -11.62 15.38 20.04
C SER A 280 -10.25 15.34 19.34
N TYR A 281 -10.21 14.92 18.07
CA TYR A 281 -8.99 14.84 17.27
C TYR A 281 -8.62 16.18 16.64
N LEU A 282 -9.61 17.00 16.28
CA LEU A 282 -9.37 18.35 15.77
C LEU A 282 -8.59 19.20 16.77
N CYS A 283 -8.85 19.04 18.07
CA CYS A 283 -8.09 19.69 19.13
C CYS A 283 -6.60 19.31 19.12
N GLN A 284 -6.27 18.10 18.67
CA GLN A 284 -4.90 17.57 18.60
C GLN A 284 -4.16 17.95 17.31
N LEU A 285 -4.82 18.63 16.37
CA LEU A 285 -4.22 19.09 15.10
C LEU A 285 -3.86 20.57 15.22
N GLY A 286 -2.81 20.88 16.00
CA GLY A 286 -2.41 22.24 16.35
C GLY A 286 -2.22 23.18 15.15
N GLY A 287 -1.55 22.69 14.11
CA GLY A 287 -1.20 23.45 12.90
C GLY A 287 -2.22 23.42 11.76
N LEU A 288 -3.40 22.83 11.97
CA LEU A 288 -4.43 22.72 10.94
C LEU A 288 -4.89 24.11 10.49
N ARG A 289 -4.96 24.31 9.17
CA ARG A 289 -5.40 25.55 8.52
C ARG A 289 -6.61 25.35 7.64
N SER A 290 -6.75 24.17 7.04
CA SER A 290 -7.86 23.82 6.17
C SER A 290 -8.36 22.41 6.47
N LEU A 291 -9.67 22.28 6.62
CA LEU A 291 -10.39 21.00 6.71
C LEU A 291 -11.38 20.91 5.55
N SER A 292 -11.34 19.85 4.77
CA SER A 292 -12.26 19.63 3.65
C SER A 292 -12.96 18.29 3.77
N TRP A 293 -14.29 18.30 3.73
CA TRP A 293 -15.13 17.10 3.73
C TRP A 293 -15.65 16.84 2.33
N PHE A 294 -15.48 15.64 1.82
CA PHE A 294 -16.00 15.21 0.52
C PHE A 294 -17.06 14.14 0.75
N LEU A 295 -18.32 14.49 0.49
CA LEU A 295 -19.45 13.56 0.63
C LEU A 295 -20.19 13.36 -0.69
N SER A 296 -20.99 12.30 -0.72
CA SER A 296 -21.96 12.03 -1.78
C SER A 296 -23.09 13.07 -1.81
N ASN A 297 -23.51 13.63 -0.67
CA ASN A 297 -24.59 14.63 -0.59
C ASN A 297 -24.26 15.79 0.37
N ALA A 298 -24.13 17.02 -0.17
CA ALA A 298 -23.82 18.21 0.63
C ALA A 298 -24.97 18.70 1.53
N GLU A 299 -26.23 18.40 1.22
CA GLU A 299 -27.35 18.91 2.02
C GLU A 299 -27.38 18.30 3.42
N GLN A 300 -26.87 17.08 3.55
CA GLN A 300 -26.77 16.35 4.82
C GLN A 300 -25.80 16.98 5.81
N LEU A 301 -24.85 17.80 5.32
CA LEU A 301 -23.87 18.48 6.18
C LEU A 301 -24.38 19.81 6.73
N LYS A 302 -25.34 20.47 6.07
CA LYS A 302 -25.83 21.79 6.49
C LYS A 302 -26.46 21.75 7.89
N SER A 303 -27.11 20.65 8.26
CA SER A 303 -27.76 20.46 9.57
C SER A 303 -26.80 20.02 10.69
N CYS A 304 -25.73 19.28 10.36
CA CYS A 304 -24.78 18.74 11.34
C CYS A 304 -23.67 19.73 11.78
N PHE A 305 -23.44 20.78 10.98
CA PHE A 305 -22.29 21.69 11.13
C PHE A 305 -22.41 22.90 12.06
N PRO A 306 -23.57 23.28 12.64
CA PRO A 306 -23.59 24.29 13.71
C PRO A 306 -22.63 23.95 14.85
N LYS A 307 -22.45 22.65 15.17
CA LYS A 307 -21.48 22.18 16.17
C LYS A 307 -20.02 22.31 15.72
N VAL A 308 -19.70 21.89 14.49
CA VAL A 308 -18.33 22.00 13.94
C VAL A 308 -17.87 23.46 13.83
N ASN A 309 -18.77 24.34 13.40
CA ASN A 309 -18.53 25.79 13.34
C ASN A 309 -18.42 26.41 14.74
N ALA A 310 -19.23 25.97 15.71
CA ALA A 310 -19.17 26.46 17.09
C ALA A 310 -17.85 26.08 17.79
N LEU A 311 -17.25 24.95 17.44
CA LEU A 311 -16.00 24.49 18.04
C LEU A 311 -14.77 25.26 17.57
N ASN A 312 -14.78 25.87 16.38
CA ASN A 312 -13.54 26.17 15.67
C ASN A 312 -13.53 27.45 14.80
N SER A 313 -14.45 28.39 15.00
CA SER A 313 -14.64 29.59 14.14
C SER A 313 -13.41 30.51 13.99
N SER A 314 -12.32 30.30 14.75
CA SER A 314 -11.09 31.12 14.69
C SER A 314 -9.81 30.38 14.27
N ARG A 315 -9.80 29.05 14.15
CA ARG A 315 -8.54 28.28 13.98
C ARG A 315 -8.22 27.84 12.56
N PHE A 316 -9.22 27.46 11.77
CA PHE A 316 -9.01 26.94 10.42
C PHE A 316 -10.26 27.11 9.54
N SER A 317 -10.06 27.16 8.23
CA SER A 317 -11.15 27.19 7.26
C SER A 317 -11.73 25.80 7.06
N THR A 318 -13.05 25.69 7.02
CA THR A 318 -13.75 24.42 6.76
C THR A 318 -14.52 24.49 5.45
N PHE A 319 -14.36 23.47 4.62
CA PHE A 319 -15.00 23.35 3.32
C PHE A 319 -15.77 22.05 3.22
N VAL A 320 -16.91 22.11 2.56
CA VAL A 320 -17.70 20.95 2.16
C VAL A 320 -17.66 20.87 0.66
N SER A 321 -17.16 19.77 0.14
CA SER A 321 -17.08 19.51 -1.29
C SER A 321 -18.00 18.35 -1.65
N THR A 322 -18.75 18.49 -2.73
CA THR A 322 -19.36 17.37 -3.47
C THR A 322 -18.61 17.22 -4.78
N PRO A 323 -18.89 16.18 -5.59
CA PRO A 323 -18.36 16.10 -6.94
C PRO A 323 -18.60 17.38 -7.78
N ASN A 324 -19.60 18.19 -7.45
CA ASN A 324 -20.08 19.30 -8.28
C ASN A 324 -19.91 20.70 -7.65
N ALA A 325 -19.54 20.82 -6.37
CA ALA A 325 -19.45 22.12 -5.69
C ALA A 325 -18.54 22.08 -4.47
N GLN A 326 -17.87 23.20 -4.16
CA GLN A 326 -17.19 23.44 -2.89
C GLN A 326 -17.87 24.61 -2.17
N ILE A 327 -18.36 24.35 -0.96
CA ILE A 327 -19.14 25.28 -0.13
C ILE A 327 -18.30 25.61 1.11
N PRO A 328 -17.88 26.87 1.32
CA PRO A 328 -17.24 27.28 2.55
C PRO A 328 -18.24 27.24 3.71
N MET A 329 -17.81 26.72 4.86
CA MET A 329 -18.62 26.66 6.07
C MET A 329 -18.07 27.66 7.11
N GLY A 330 -18.87 28.69 7.42
CA GLY A 330 -18.57 29.69 8.46
C GLY A 330 -18.13 31.07 7.94
N ASN A 331 -18.00 32.04 8.85
CA ASN A 331 -17.63 33.45 8.59
C ASN A 331 -16.11 33.66 8.40
N ALA A 332 -15.36 32.66 7.94
CA ALA A 332 -13.96 32.88 7.61
C ALA A 332 -13.88 33.88 6.44
N PRO A 333 -12.98 34.89 6.48
CA PRO A 333 -12.93 35.92 5.46
C PRO A 333 -12.76 35.25 4.09
N ILE A 334 -13.65 35.61 3.18
CA ILE A 334 -13.59 35.19 1.78
C ILE A 334 -12.27 35.73 1.24
N ILE A 335 -11.23 34.91 1.20
CA ILE A 335 -10.07 35.18 0.35
C ILE A 335 -10.53 34.84 -1.06
N SER A 336 -11.09 35.85 -1.70
CA SER A 336 -11.63 35.85 -3.05
C SER A 336 -10.52 35.76 -4.10
N HIS A 337 -9.67 34.73 -4.07
CA HIS A 337 -8.83 34.38 -5.21
C HIS A 337 -8.49 32.90 -5.19
N LEU A 338 -9.13 32.12 -6.08
CA LEU A 338 -8.45 31.09 -6.87
C LEU A 338 -9.26 30.81 -8.14
N PRO A 339 -8.62 30.74 -9.33
CA PRO A 339 -9.30 30.54 -10.59
C PRO A 339 -9.72 29.08 -10.78
N ASN A 340 -10.74 28.89 -11.62
CA ASN A 340 -11.26 27.63 -12.17
C ASN A 340 -10.26 26.46 -12.16
N LEU A 341 -10.57 25.43 -11.36
CA LEU A 341 -10.05 24.07 -11.54
C LEU A 341 -11.20 23.20 -12.08
N ILE A 342 -11.61 23.50 -13.31
CA ILE A 342 -12.12 22.50 -14.23
C ILE A 342 -11.00 22.33 -15.25
N GLU A 343 -10.24 21.25 -15.09
CA GLU A 343 -9.45 20.52 -16.10
C GLU A 343 -8.30 19.81 -15.40
N CYS A 344 -8.47 18.51 -15.19
CA CYS A 344 -7.51 17.48 -15.56
C CYS A 344 -8.21 16.12 -15.36
N LEU A 345 -8.70 15.59 -16.49
CA LEU A 345 -8.84 14.15 -16.73
C LEU A 345 -7.48 13.47 -16.64
#